data_AF-A0A8C9F616-F1
#
_entry.id   AF-A0A8C9F616-F1
#
_cell.length_a   1.000
_cell.length_b   1.000
_cell.length_c   1.000
_cell.angle_alpha   90.00
_cell.angle_beta   90.00
_cell.angle_gamma   90.00
#
_symmetry.space_group_name_H-M   'P 1'
#
loop_
_entity.id
_entity.type
_entity.pdbx_description
1 polymer ?
#
loop_
_entity_poly.entity_id
_entity_poly.type
_entity_poly.pdbx_seq_one_letter_code
_entity_poly.pdbx_strand_id
1 'polypeptide(L)'
;MSITHYMLLLLLGSSLGVEIVERKFAAEGSSVMMHAPEISNVNITEWKYIEGSTAKFILQHYANMQDPIIYFAYQGRVVFYQKNGSLLLEQLREADSGIYKATVDLMQDRARTTILEVIKPVPQPKLLESSILNSCFIKLICLLPNGTVAAVSWKKDGHSLAPQNYYQLTQSSTELWIRKGEKSNCGSYSCNVSNAISWEEATFNLTITGLSSPLRAALRTTVVALVLAVITAISFVIWFLQPGKHRLGKEARTWLTPPIIGLLGISCLLLFVSSVIWMQEEGPSAAFILHGLYFLAAVMTVVLFPMISQCRPLNQCPAQTCDHVILCSTAMTLAVNLSFSCLLLHNFYQIHERSCSEPVDVTASCVLAVLAALLLLLFSLLYHKKKMDASTQTTSTHGKEDQGRNQDKESKLSLQHPGDDIAQEPG
;
A
#
# COMPACT_ATOMS: atom_id res chain seq x y z
N MET A 1 67.02 -47.10 -32.73
CA MET A 1 66.19 -46.15 -33.50
C MET A 1 65.11 -45.63 -32.54
N SER A 2 65.02 -44.37 -32.13
CA SER A 2 65.82 -43.18 -32.37
C SER A 2 65.40 -42.15 -31.30
N ILE A 3 65.99 -42.21 -30.10
CA ILE A 3 65.91 -41.11 -29.10
C ILE A 3 66.58 -39.84 -29.69
N THR A 4 67.50 -40.06 -30.63
CA THR A 4 68.12 -39.06 -31.50
C THR A 4 67.16 -38.33 -32.45
N HIS A 5 65.95 -38.84 -32.73
CA HIS A 5 64.95 -38.11 -33.52
C HIS A 5 64.10 -37.16 -32.66
N TYR A 6 63.82 -37.51 -31.41
CA TYR A 6 63.09 -36.62 -30.49
C TYR A 6 63.96 -35.44 -30.05
N MET A 7 65.28 -35.65 -29.87
CA MET A 7 66.23 -34.56 -29.60
C MET A 7 66.50 -33.66 -30.81
N LEU A 8 66.23 -34.11 -32.05
CA LEU A 8 66.39 -33.29 -33.25
C LEU A 8 65.16 -32.41 -33.51
N LEU A 9 63.97 -32.81 -33.03
CA LEU A 9 62.74 -32.00 -33.10
C LEU A 9 62.70 -30.86 -32.07
N LEU A 10 63.45 -30.96 -30.97
CA LEU A 10 63.60 -29.87 -29.99
C LEU A 10 64.64 -28.82 -30.40
N LEU A 11 65.48 -29.10 -31.41
CA LEU A 11 66.48 -28.16 -31.95
C LEU A 11 66.01 -27.46 -33.25
N LEU A 12 64.78 -27.72 -33.70
CA LEU A 12 64.11 -26.98 -34.77
C LEU A 12 62.91 -26.17 -34.25
N GLY A 13 62.94 -25.79 -32.98
CA GLY A 13 62.15 -24.66 -32.51
C GLY A 13 62.76 -23.38 -33.06
N SER A 14 62.37 -23.00 -34.28
CA SER A 14 62.53 -21.63 -34.73
C SER A 14 61.99 -20.73 -33.63
N SER A 15 62.85 -19.84 -33.10
CA SER A 15 62.42 -18.78 -32.19
C SER A 15 61.55 -17.81 -32.98
N LEU A 16 60.29 -18.19 -33.23
CA LEU A 16 59.26 -17.25 -33.60
C LEU A 16 59.07 -16.37 -32.37
N GLY A 17 59.48 -15.11 -32.48
CA GLY A 17 59.15 -14.10 -31.47
C GLY A 17 57.65 -14.11 -31.18
N VAL A 18 57.29 -13.91 -29.93
CA VAL A 18 55.90 -13.89 -29.47
C VAL A 18 55.35 -12.48 -29.67
N GLU A 19 54.40 -12.31 -30.59
CA GLU A 19 53.59 -11.10 -30.68
C GLU A 19 52.60 -11.04 -29.51
N ILE A 20 52.63 -9.95 -28.73
CA ILE A 20 51.74 -9.76 -27.58
C ILE A 20 50.46 -9.08 -28.06
N VAL A 21 49.30 -9.72 -27.84
CA VAL A 21 47.99 -9.15 -28.19
C VAL A 21 47.19 -8.84 -26.91
N GLU A 22 46.78 -7.59 -26.75
CA GLU A 22 46.00 -7.10 -25.62
C GLU A 22 44.66 -6.51 -26.11
N ARG A 23 43.58 -6.70 -25.35
CA ARG A 23 42.29 -6.05 -25.63
C ARG A 23 42.05 -4.96 -24.59
N LYS A 24 41.69 -3.76 -25.05
CA LYS A 24 41.37 -2.61 -24.20
C LYS A 24 39.99 -2.05 -24.53
N PHE A 25 39.26 -1.69 -23.49
CA PHE A 25 38.02 -0.96 -23.59
C PHE A 25 38.24 0.46 -23.05
N ALA A 26 37.70 1.46 -23.75
CA ALA A 26 37.82 2.85 -23.34
C ALA A 26 36.51 3.60 -23.58
N ALA A 27 36.25 4.62 -22.76
CA ALA A 27 35.07 5.46 -22.93
C ALA A 27 35.30 6.49 -24.06
N GLU A 28 34.26 6.81 -24.82
CA GLU A 28 34.29 7.97 -25.72
C GLU A 28 34.67 9.25 -24.95
N GLY A 29 35.54 10.07 -25.54
CA GLY A 29 36.10 11.28 -24.94
C GLY A 29 37.27 11.04 -23.97
N SER A 30 37.51 9.80 -23.54
CA SER A 30 38.64 9.46 -22.66
C SER A 30 39.96 9.30 -23.43
N SER A 31 41.01 8.85 -22.73
CA SER A 31 42.32 8.59 -23.31
C SER A 31 42.81 7.18 -22.95
N VAL A 32 43.55 6.54 -23.84
CA VAL A 32 44.07 5.17 -23.64
C VAL A 32 45.57 5.11 -23.88
N MET A 33 46.29 4.59 -22.88
CA MET A 33 47.72 4.30 -23.01
C MET A 33 47.91 2.92 -23.63
N MET A 34 48.70 2.84 -24.68
CA MET A 34 49.10 1.61 -25.34
C MET A 34 50.61 1.47 -25.25
N HIS A 35 51.07 0.30 -24.81
CA HIS A 35 52.48 0.06 -24.57
C HIS A 35 53.17 -0.52 -25.79
N ALA A 36 54.39 -0.07 -26.05
CA ALA A 36 55.27 -0.70 -27.02
C ALA A 36 55.93 -1.96 -26.41
N PRO A 37 56.58 -2.79 -27.24
CA PRO A 37 57.43 -3.89 -26.78
C PRO A 37 58.56 -3.42 -25.84
N GLU A 38 58.83 -4.17 -24.78
CA GLU A 38 59.93 -3.88 -23.84
C GLU A 38 61.28 -4.32 -24.44
N ILE A 39 61.98 -3.38 -25.08
CA ILE A 39 63.27 -3.62 -25.74
C ILE A 39 64.26 -2.53 -25.34
N SER A 40 65.54 -2.90 -25.20
CA SER A 40 66.64 -1.96 -24.92
C SER A 40 67.33 -1.53 -26.21
N ASN A 41 67.87 -0.31 -26.23
CA ASN A 41 68.62 0.26 -27.37
C ASN A 41 67.83 0.33 -28.69
N VAL A 42 66.57 0.77 -28.60
CA VAL A 42 65.67 0.95 -29.74
C VAL A 42 66.17 2.06 -30.66
N ASN A 43 66.38 1.76 -31.94
CA ASN A 43 66.72 2.72 -32.99
C ASN A 43 65.48 3.34 -33.63
N ILE A 44 64.40 2.56 -33.79
CA ILE A 44 63.12 3.05 -34.35
C ILE A 44 61.90 2.46 -33.64
N THR A 45 60.88 3.28 -33.40
CA THR A 45 59.55 2.86 -32.92
C THR A 45 58.48 3.32 -33.91
N GLU A 46 57.62 2.40 -34.33
CA GLU A 46 56.50 2.69 -35.23
C GLU A 46 55.18 2.26 -34.61
N TRP A 47 54.17 3.13 -34.70
CA TRP A 47 52.79 2.77 -34.41
C TRP A 47 51.95 2.80 -35.68
N LYS A 48 51.14 1.75 -35.87
CA LYS A 48 50.27 1.57 -37.03
C LYS A 48 48.86 1.25 -36.59
N TYR A 49 47.87 1.83 -37.27
CA TYR A 49 46.48 1.42 -37.22
C TYR A 49 46.23 0.43 -38.36
N ILE A 50 45.72 -0.75 -38.03
CA ILE A 50 45.46 -1.83 -38.98
C ILE A 50 43.98 -1.83 -39.34
N GLU A 51 43.68 -1.55 -40.60
CA GLU A 51 42.34 -1.54 -41.16
C GLU A 51 42.26 -2.58 -42.28
N GLY A 52 41.69 -3.74 -41.98
CA GLY A 52 41.72 -4.89 -42.89
C GLY A 52 43.15 -5.38 -43.13
N SER A 53 43.61 -5.33 -44.38
CA SER A 53 45.00 -5.63 -44.78
C SER A 53 45.91 -4.39 -44.88
N THR A 54 45.34 -3.20 -44.71
CA THR A 54 46.05 -1.93 -44.84
C THR A 54 46.58 -1.45 -43.49
N ALA A 55 47.87 -1.12 -43.43
CA ALA A 55 48.50 -0.51 -42.26
C ALA A 55 48.68 1.00 -42.49
N LYS A 56 48.00 1.82 -41.68
CA LYS A 56 48.13 3.27 -41.68
C LYS A 56 49.06 3.69 -40.56
N PHE A 57 50.11 4.44 -40.87
CA PHE A 57 51.02 4.92 -39.84
C PHE A 57 50.36 5.98 -38.95
N ILE A 58 50.60 5.87 -37.65
CA ILE A 58 50.17 6.81 -36.61
C ILE A 58 51.34 7.73 -36.26
N LEU A 59 52.48 7.10 -35.92
CA LEU A 59 53.73 7.81 -35.66
C LEU A 59 54.95 6.94 -35.98
N GLN A 60 56.08 7.60 -36.26
CA GLN A 60 57.41 7.01 -36.32
C GLN A 60 58.40 7.85 -35.51
N HIS A 61 59.21 7.21 -34.69
CA HIS A 61 60.24 7.86 -33.89
C HIS A 61 61.58 7.17 -34.10
N TYR A 62 62.62 7.95 -34.39
CA TYR A 62 63.98 7.47 -34.56
C TYR A 62 64.83 7.98 -33.40
N ALA A 63 65.70 7.14 -32.85
CA ALA A 63 66.49 7.46 -31.66
C ALA A 63 67.41 8.68 -31.83
N ASN A 64 67.74 9.04 -33.06
CA ASN A 64 68.55 10.20 -33.41
C ASN A 64 67.75 11.50 -33.57
N MET A 65 66.41 11.46 -33.45
CA MET A 65 65.54 12.63 -33.58
C MET A 65 64.94 13.02 -32.22
N GLN A 66 64.81 14.33 -32.01
CA GLN A 66 64.23 14.87 -30.78
C GLN A 66 62.71 14.71 -30.73
N ASP A 67 62.03 14.77 -31.89
CA ASP A 67 60.58 14.74 -32.00
C ASP A 67 60.11 13.58 -32.89
N PRO A 68 58.98 12.93 -32.56
CA PRO A 68 58.39 11.89 -33.40
C PRO A 68 57.69 12.50 -34.63
N ILE A 69 57.70 11.76 -35.74
CA ILE A 69 56.90 12.07 -36.93
C ILE A 69 55.47 11.56 -36.68
N ILE A 70 54.52 12.48 -36.48
CA ILE A 70 53.10 12.15 -36.27
C ILE A 70 52.32 12.41 -37.57
N TYR A 71 51.57 11.40 -38.02
CA TYR A 71 50.79 11.48 -39.26
C TYR A 71 49.52 12.32 -39.08
N PHE A 72 49.11 13.00 -40.16
CA PHE A 72 48.05 14.03 -40.14
C PHE A 72 46.77 13.62 -39.41
N ALA A 73 46.30 12.38 -39.60
CA ALA A 73 45.06 11.89 -38.98
C ALA A 73 45.09 11.85 -37.44
N TYR A 74 46.29 11.86 -36.83
CA TYR A 74 46.51 11.72 -35.39
C TYR A 74 47.19 12.96 -34.76
N GLN A 75 47.45 14.01 -35.54
CA GLN A 75 48.02 15.26 -35.02
C GLN A 75 47.11 15.88 -33.97
N GLY A 76 47.69 16.28 -32.83
CA GLY A 76 46.95 16.88 -31.70
C GLY A 76 46.10 15.90 -30.89
N ARG A 77 46.17 14.59 -31.18
CA ARG A 77 45.46 13.54 -30.43
C ARG A 77 46.36 12.50 -29.79
N VAL A 78 47.68 12.60 -30.02
CA VAL A 78 48.66 11.58 -29.66
C VAL A 78 49.78 12.19 -28.82
N VAL A 79 50.08 11.54 -27.70
CA VAL A 79 51.26 11.82 -26.87
C VAL A 79 52.18 10.60 -26.90
N PHE A 80 53.43 10.80 -27.31
CA PHE A 80 54.43 9.74 -27.42
C PHE A 80 55.43 9.79 -26.25
N TYR A 81 55.66 8.63 -25.62
CA TYR A 81 56.58 8.50 -24.50
C TYR A 81 57.89 7.87 -24.96
N GLN A 82 58.87 8.72 -25.28
CA GLN A 82 60.17 8.30 -25.84
C GLN A 82 60.90 7.25 -25.00
N LYS A 83 60.80 7.33 -23.66
CA LYS A 83 61.50 6.42 -22.74
C LYS A 83 61.11 4.95 -22.90
N ASN A 84 59.87 4.67 -23.30
CA ASN A 84 59.33 3.31 -23.37
C ASN A 84 58.55 3.03 -24.66
N GLY A 85 58.61 3.93 -25.64
CA GLY A 85 57.91 3.82 -26.92
C GLY A 85 56.37 3.83 -26.84
N SER A 86 55.79 4.08 -25.67
CA SER A 86 54.34 3.98 -25.47
C SER A 86 53.60 5.16 -26.11
N LEU A 87 52.36 4.91 -26.48
CA LEU A 87 51.47 5.84 -27.16
C LEU A 87 50.22 6.08 -26.31
N LEU A 88 49.95 7.33 -25.95
CA LEU A 88 48.67 7.75 -25.41
C LEU A 88 47.84 8.38 -26.53
N LEU A 89 46.67 7.78 -26.80
CA LEU A 89 45.68 8.33 -27.72
C LEU A 89 44.59 9.04 -26.90
N GLU A 90 44.38 10.32 -27.17
CA GLU A 90 43.47 11.21 -26.43
C GLU A 90 42.18 11.50 -27.22
N GLN A 91 41.15 11.93 -26.48
CA GLN A 91 39.85 12.35 -27.01
C GLN A 91 39.21 11.27 -27.91
N LEU A 92 39.18 10.03 -27.41
CA LEU A 92 38.73 8.86 -28.15
C LEU A 92 37.33 9.03 -28.74
N ARG A 93 37.15 8.53 -29.96
CA ARG A 93 35.89 8.49 -30.71
C ARG A 93 35.54 7.04 -30.97
N GLU A 94 34.25 6.74 -31.14
CA GLU A 94 33.80 5.36 -31.45
C GLU A 94 34.53 4.77 -32.67
N ALA A 95 34.79 5.62 -33.67
CA ALA A 95 35.52 5.27 -34.90
C ALA A 95 37.03 4.98 -34.70
N ASP A 96 37.59 5.28 -33.54
CA ASP A 96 38.98 4.91 -33.21
C ASP A 96 39.09 3.43 -32.78
N SER A 97 37.98 2.72 -32.66
CA SER A 97 37.97 1.27 -32.40
C SER A 97 38.66 0.51 -33.51
N GLY A 98 39.60 -0.36 -33.16
CA GLY A 98 40.35 -1.15 -34.14
C GLY A 98 41.64 -1.71 -33.58
N ILE A 99 42.57 -2.05 -34.47
CA ILE A 99 43.79 -2.78 -34.13
C ILE A 99 44.99 -1.84 -34.27
N TYR A 100 45.70 -1.64 -33.17
CA TYR A 100 46.88 -0.78 -33.07
C TYR A 100 48.12 -1.64 -32.87
N LYS A 101 49.12 -1.50 -33.73
CA LYS A 101 50.33 -2.32 -33.70
C LYS A 101 51.56 -1.44 -33.50
N ALA A 102 52.33 -1.76 -32.46
CA ALA A 102 53.63 -1.18 -32.16
C ALA A 102 54.74 -2.13 -32.60
N THR A 103 55.67 -1.63 -33.42
CA THR A 103 56.88 -2.34 -33.83
C THR A 103 58.10 -1.53 -33.47
N VAL A 104 59.12 -2.21 -32.99
CA VAL A 104 60.40 -1.63 -32.57
C VAL A 104 61.50 -2.25 -33.43
N ASP A 105 62.42 -1.44 -33.94
CA ASP A 105 63.52 -1.86 -34.82
C ASP A 105 63.07 -2.66 -36.04
N LEU A 106 61.85 -2.39 -36.51
CA LEU A 106 61.18 -3.09 -37.60
C LEU A 106 61.01 -4.61 -37.37
N MET A 107 61.18 -5.07 -36.13
CA MET A 107 61.03 -6.46 -35.71
C MET A 107 59.54 -6.80 -35.58
N GLN A 108 59.00 -7.46 -36.61
CA GLN A 108 57.57 -7.84 -36.66
C GLN A 108 57.24 -8.98 -35.69
N ASP A 109 58.20 -9.86 -35.42
CA ASP A 109 58.10 -11.02 -34.52
C ASP A 109 58.05 -10.62 -33.04
N ARG A 110 58.39 -9.37 -32.70
CA ARG A 110 58.34 -8.85 -31.33
C ARG A 110 57.40 -7.65 -31.19
N ALA A 111 56.39 -7.58 -32.05
CA ALA A 111 55.41 -6.52 -32.02
C ALA A 111 54.46 -6.64 -30.81
N ARG A 112 53.85 -5.52 -30.43
CA ARG A 112 52.75 -5.49 -29.47
C ARG A 112 51.51 -4.91 -30.14
N THR A 113 50.42 -5.63 -30.06
CA THR A 113 49.16 -5.32 -30.71
C THR A 113 48.08 -5.06 -29.66
N THR A 114 47.39 -3.93 -29.77
CA THR A 114 46.25 -3.55 -28.93
C THR A 114 44.99 -3.55 -29.77
N ILE A 115 44.00 -4.36 -29.40
CA ILE A 115 42.64 -4.31 -29.94
C ILE A 115 41.86 -3.35 -29.04
N LEU A 116 41.59 -2.15 -29.55
CA LEU A 116 40.88 -1.09 -28.85
C LEU A 116 39.40 -1.10 -29.24
N GLU A 117 38.52 -1.09 -28.25
CA GLU A 117 37.08 -0.90 -28.42
C GLU A 117 36.66 0.35 -27.64
N VAL A 118 36.25 1.38 -28.36
CA VAL A 118 35.77 2.64 -27.79
C VAL A 118 34.26 2.60 -27.69
N ILE A 119 33.74 2.69 -26.48
CA ILE A 119 32.33 2.47 -26.18
C ILE A 119 31.75 3.71 -25.50
N LYS A 120 30.49 4.03 -25.79
CA LYS A 120 29.73 5.06 -25.08
C LYS A 120 29.36 4.59 -23.66
N PRO A 121 29.40 5.46 -22.65
CA PRO A 121 28.84 5.15 -21.35
C PRO A 121 27.36 4.73 -21.44
N VAL A 122 26.94 3.84 -20.55
CA VAL A 122 25.54 3.41 -20.45
C VAL A 122 24.69 4.63 -20.07
N PRO A 123 23.63 4.97 -20.83
CA PRO A 123 22.71 6.02 -20.39
C PRO A 123 21.82 5.55 -19.24
N GLN A 124 21.19 6.48 -18.53
CA GLN A 124 20.35 6.12 -17.39
C GLN A 124 19.14 5.27 -17.83
N PRO A 125 18.94 4.05 -17.25
CA PRO A 125 17.79 3.21 -17.58
C PRO A 125 16.49 3.78 -16.98
N LYS A 126 15.35 3.26 -17.42
CA LYS A 126 14.03 3.58 -16.83
C LYS A 126 13.36 2.32 -16.32
N LEU A 127 12.70 2.44 -15.18
CA LEU A 127 12.00 1.33 -14.54
C LEU A 127 10.50 1.61 -14.53
N LEU A 128 9.71 0.69 -15.10
CA LEU A 128 8.26 0.78 -15.18
C LEU A 128 7.59 -0.35 -14.41
N GLU A 129 6.53 -0.03 -13.69
CA GLU A 129 5.61 -1.02 -13.11
C GLU A 129 4.45 -1.29 -14.07
N SER A 130 4.18 -2.57 -14.35
CA SER A 130 2.99 -3.02 -15.03
C SER A 130 2.25 -4.01 -14.14
N SER A 131 1.10 -3.61 -13.62
CA SER A 131 0.18 -4.53 -12.94
C SER A 131 -0.53 -5.38 -13.99
N ILE A 132 -0.28 -6.69 -14.02
CA ILE A 132 -0.99 -7.58 -14.95
C ILE A 132 -2.42 -7.77 -14.46
N LEU A 133 -3.35 -7.69 -15.41
CA LEU A 133 -4.81 -7.66 -15.27
C LEU A 133 -5.43 -8.75 -14.38
N ASN A 134 -4.68 -9.79 -14.01
CA ASN A 134 -5.16 -10.99 -13.33
C ASN A 134 -4.73 -11.08 -11.85
N SER A 135 -4.23 -10.00 -11.24
CA SER A 135 -4.01 -9.89 -9.78
C SER A 135 -3.03 -10.87 -9.13
N CYS A 136 -2.31 -11.75 -9.85
CA CYS A 136 -1.39 -12.72 -9.23
C CYS A 136 0.11 -12.36 -9.31
N PHE A 137 0.50 -11.44 -10.18
CA PHE A 137 1.91 -11.09 -10.41
C PHE A 137 2.08 -9.59 -10.64
N ILE A 138 3.21 -9.06 -10.17
CA ILE A 138 3.68 -7.70 -10.41
C ILE A 138 4.84 -7.81 -11.40
N LYS A 139 4.77 -7.06 -12.50
CA LYS A 139 5.81 -7.04 -13.53
C LYS A 139 6.54 -5.71 -13.45
N LEU A 140 7.85 -5.76 -13.20
CA LEU A 140 8.74 -4.62 -13.32
C LEU A 140 9.52 -4.75 -14.63
N ILE A 141 9.53 -3.68 -15.43
CA ILE A 141 10.17 -3.64 -16.75
C ILE A 141 11.30 -2.63 -16.71
N CYS A 142 12.51 -3.11 -16.95
CA CYS A 142 13.68 -2.27 -17.13
C CYS A 142 13.82 -1.93 -18.62
N LEU A 143 13.51 -0.68 -18.95
CA LEU A 143 13.69 -0.15 -20.29
C LEU A 143 15.17 0.15 -20.50
N LEU A 144 15.77 -0.60 -21.42
CA LEU A 144 17.15 -0.40 -21.80
C LEU A 144 17.28 0.91 -22.60
N PRO A 145 18.28 1.74 -22.28
CA PRO A 145 18.59 2.92 -23.06
C PRO A 145 19.12 2.53 -24.45
N ASN A 146 19.03 3.46 -25.40
CA ASN A 146 19.72 3.31 -26.68
C ASN A 146 21.24 3.41 -26.45
N GLY A 147 21.96 2.30 -26.58
CA GLY A 147 23.40 2.21 -26.34
C GLY A 147 23.87 0.75 -26.27
N THR A 148 25.18 0.55 -26.10
CA THR A 148 25.79 -0.77 -25.90
C THR A 148 25.58 -1.24 -24.48
N VAL A 149 24.56 -2.07 -24.28
CA VAL A 149 24.29 -2.78 -23.03
C VAL A 149 24.88 -4.19 -23.12
N ALA A 150 25.73 -4.56 -22.17
CA ALA A 150 26.32 -5.91 -22.11
C ALA A 150 25.59 -6.82 -21.13
N ALA A 151 25.17 -6.27 -19.98
CA ALA A 151 24.52 -7.05 -18.92
C ALA A 151 23.47 -6.24 -18.17
N VAL A 152 22.42 -6.94 -17.72
CA VAL A 152 21.34 -6.43 -16.89
C VAL A 152 21.26 -7.27 -15.62
N SER A 153 21.15 -6.64 -14.47
CA SER A 153 21.05 -7.30 -13.17
C SER A 153 20.06 -6.59 -12.27
N TRP A 154 19.49 -7.32 -11.32
CA TRP A 154 18.49 -6.79 -10.39
C TRP A 154 19.00 -6.80 -8.96
N LYS A 155 18.58 -5.79 -8.20
CA LYS A 155 18.77 -5.71 -6.76
C LYS A 155 17.43 -5.50 -6.06
N LYS A 156 17.32 -6.02 -4.84
CA LYS A 156 16.28 -5.65 -3.87
C LYS A 156 16.95 -5.14 -2.61
N ASP A 157 16.58 -3.94 -2.17
CA ASP A 157 17.09 -3.30 -0.96
C ASP A 157 18.63 -3.27 -0.92
N GLY A 158 19.25 -2.98 -2.08
CA GLY A 158 20.71 -2.93 -2.27
C GLY A 158 21.40 -4.28 -2.49
N HIS A 159 20.70 -5.40 -2.31
CA HIS A 159 21.27 -6.76 -2.42
C HIS A 159 20.96 -7.39 -3.77
N SER A 160 21.89 -8.17 -4.32
CA SER A 160 21.69 -8.87 -5.60
C SER A 160 20.49 -9.81 -5.52
N LEU A 161 19.58 -9.70 -6.49
CA LEU A 161 18.37 -10.50 -6.58
C LEU A 161 18.66 -11.75 -7.41
N ALA A 162 18.79 -12.89 -6.73
CA ALA A 162 18.89 -14.19 -7.39
C ALA A 162 17.48 -14.69 -7.79
N PRO A 163 17.36 -15.42 -8.92
CA PRO A 163 16.13 -16.15 -9.22
C PRO A 163 15.80 -17.11 -8.07
N GLN A 164 14.61 -16.98 -7.49
CA GLN A 164 14.10 -17.82 -6.40
C GLN A 164 12.63 -18.16 -6.69
N ASN A 165 11.99 -19.00 -5.86
CA ASN A 165 10.61 -19.47 -6.10
C ASN A 165 9.56 -18.35 -6.27
N TYR A 166 9.87 -17.12 -5.86
CA TYR A 166 8.99 -15.95 -5.90
C TYR A 166 9.42 -14.86 -6.89
N TYR A 167 10.61 -14.98 -7.50
CA TYR A 167 11.15 -14.05 -8.50
C TYR A 167 11.48 -14.79 -9.78
N GLN A 168 10.88 -14.35 -10.89
CA GLN A 168 11.20 -14.88 -12.22
C GLN A 168 11.77 -13.76 -13.09
N LEU A 169 12.94 -13.99 -13.66
CA LEU A 169 13.56 -13.08 -14.63
C LEU A 169 13.41 -13.66 -16.03
N THR A 170 13.23 -12.78 -17.02
CA THR A 170 13.32 -13.18 -18.44
C THR A 170 14.76 -13.57 -18.79
N GLN A 171 14.93 -14.23 -19.94
CA GLN A 171 16.26 -14.62 -20.44
C GLN A 171 17.19 -13.41 -20.62
N SER A 172 16.65 -12.27 -21.04
CA SER A 172 17.38 -10.99 -21.16
C SER A 172 17.55 -10.25 -19.83
N SER A 173 16.94 -10.73 -18.74
CA SER A 173 16.87 -10.05 -17.44
C SER A 173 16.27 -8.64 -17.50
N THR A 174 15.56 -8.28 -18.57
CA THR A 174 14.91 -6.96 -18.71
C THR A 174 13.57 -6.87 -17.99
N GLU A 175 12.98 -8.00 -17.63
CA GLU A 175 11.71 -8.05 -16.91
C GLU A 175 11.86 -8.90 -15.65
N LEU A 176 11.37 -8.36 -14.53
CA LEU A 176 11.27 -9.04 -13.25
C LEU A 176 9.79 -9.27 -12.91
N TRP A 177 9.46 -10.53 -12.69
CA TRP A 177 8.13 -10.98 -12.31
C TRP A 177 8.14 -11.40 -10.84
N ILE A 178 7.33 -10.71 -10.04
CA ILE A 178 7.22 -10.92 -8.60
C ILE A 178 5.84 -11.53 -8.34
N ARG A 179 5.80 -12.69 -7.70
CA ARG A 179 4.52 -13.29 -7.28
C ARG A 179 3.88 -12.41 -6.22
N LYS A 180 2.62 -12.00 -6.43
CA LYS A 180 1.87 -11.16 -5.49
C LYS A 180 1.51 -11.97 -4.24
N GLY A 181 1.63 -11.38 -3.05
CA GLY A 181 0.97 -11.94 -1.87
C GLY A 181 1.52 -11.57 -0.50
N GLU A 182 2.66 -10.90 -0.39
CA GLU A 182 3.30 -10.75 0.92
C GLU A 182 3.97 -9.39 1.14
N LYS A 183 4.00 -8.99 2.42
CA LYS A 183 4.71 -7.82 2.92
C LYS A 183 6.22 -7.89 2.60
N SER A 184 6.77 -9.11 2.51
CA SER A 184 8.16 -9.39 2.16
C SER A 184 8.56 -8.87 0.77
N ASN A 185 7.59 -8.75 -0.15
CA ASN A 185 7.84 -8.27 -1.51
C ASN A 185 8.01 -6.75 -1.58
N CYS A 186 7.63 -5.99 -0.57
CA CYS A 186 7.90 -4.56 -0.55
C CYS A 186 9.39 -4.27 -0.43
N GLY A 187 9.79 -3.12 -0.96
CA GLY A 187 11.17 -2.68 -0.91
C GLY A 187 11.58 -1.91 -2.15
N SER A 188 12.85 -1.57 -2.18
CA SER A 188 13.48 -0.83 -3.26
C SER A 188 14.05 -1.81 -4.28
N TYR A 189 13.45 -1.88 -5.47
CA TYR A 189 13.95 -2.69 -6.57
C TYR A 189 14.78 -1.82 -7.49
N SER A 190 15.98 -2.28 -7.84
CA SER A 190 16.85 -1.58 -8.77
C SER A 190 17.25 -2.46 -9.94
N CYS A 191 17.15 -1.93 -11.15
CA CYS A 191 17.72 -2.53 -12.34
C CYS A 191 19.05 -1.85 -12.63
N ASN A 192 20.13 -2.62 -12.65
CA ASN A 192 21.46 -2.17 -13.02
C ASN A 192 21.76 -2.63 -14.45
N VAL A 193 22.12 -1.68 -15.31
CA VAL A 193 22.50 -1.87 -16.70
C VAL A 193 23.96 -1.49 -16.84
N SER A 194 24.77 -2.38 -17.42
CA SER A 194 26.22 -2.20 -17.49
C SER A 194 26.81 -2.58 -18.84
N ASN A 195 27.97 -1.99 -19.13
CA ASN A 195 28.86 -2.36 -20.22
C ASN A 195 30.31 -2.45 -19.72
N ALA A 196 31.26 -2.65 -20.63
CA ALA A 196 32.67 -2.88 -20.26
C ALA A 196 33.33 -1.69 -19.54
N ILE A 197 32.75 -0.47 -19.61
CA ILE A 197 33.38 0.76 -19.11
C ILE A 197 32.52 1.54 -18.11
N SER A 198 31.24 1.23 -17.98
CA SER A 198 30.29 1.97 -17.12
C SER A 198 29.10 1.13 -16.70
N TRP A 199 28.40 1.59 -15.67
CA TRP A 199 27.13 1.04 -15.23
C TRP A 199 26.22 2.16 -14.72
N GLU A 200 24.92 1.98 -14.88
CA GLU A 200 23.89 2.89 -14.39
C GLU A 200 22.74 2.08 -13.79
N GLU A 201 22.03 2.65 -12.81
CA GLU A 201 20.89 2.00 -12.19
C GLU A 201 19.64 2.88 -12.13
N ALA A 202 18.48 2.21 -12.22
CA ALA A 202 17.17 2.82 -12.01
C ALA A 202 16.45 2.08 -10.89
N THR A 203 15.86 2.85 -9.98
CA THR A 203 15.24 2.34 -8.76
C THR A 203 13.75 2.62 -8.74
N PHE A 204 12.98 1.65 -8.23
CA PHE A 204 11.54 1.73 -8.04
C PHE A 204 11.17 1.15 -6.66
N ASN A 205 10.41 1.92 -5.89
CA ASN A 205 9.96 1.48 -4.57
C ASN A 205 8.61 0.79 -4.70
N LEU A 206 8.61 -0.54 -4.57
CA LEU A 206 7.40 -1.32 -4.62
C LEU A 206 6.71 -1.29 -3.26
N THR A 207 5.47 -0.78 -3.26
CA THR A 207 4.58 -0.82 -2.10
C THR A 207 3.35 -1.65 -2.43
N ILE A 208 3.16 -2.76 -1.71
CA ILE A 208 1.89 -3.48 -1.77
C ILE A 208 0.85 -2.63 -1.03
N THR A 209 -0.05 -2.03 -1.81
CA THR A 209 -1.16 -1.24 -1.29
C THR A 209 -2.05 -2.15 -0.45
N GLY A 210 -2.33 -1.74 0.78
CA GLY A 210 -3.27 -2.43 1.65
C GLY A 210 -4.72 -2.16 1.24
N LEU A 211 -5.55 -1.74 2.20
CA LEU A 211 -6.96 -1.49 1.93
C LEU A 211 -7.14 -0.45 0.80
N SER A 212 -7.92 -0.84 -0.22
CA SER A 212 -8.38 0.06 -1.27
C SER A 212 -9.21 1.21 -0.66
N SER A 213 -9.38 2.31 -1.39
CA SER A 213 -10.17 3.46 -0.91
C SER A 213 -11.56 3.08 -0.37
N PRO A 214 -12.38 2.28 -1.10
CA PRO A 214 -13.67 1.83 -0.57
C PRO A 214 -13.50 0.93 0.67
N LEU A 215 -12.48 0.08 0.70
CA LEU A 215 -12.23 -0.81 1.83
C LEU A 215 -11.80 -0.05 3.10
N ARG A 216 -11.06 1.06 2.96
CA ARG A 216 -10.75 1.97 4.08
C ARG A 216 -12.01 2.64 4.64
N ALA A 217 -12.94 3.04 3.77
CA ALA A 217 -14.22 3.56 4.20
C ALA A 217 -15.02 2.47 4.96
N ALA A 218 -15.06 1.25 4.42
CA ALA A 218 -15.70 0.09 5.05
C ALA A 218 -15.11 -0.25 6.43
N LEU A 219 -13.78 -0.15 6.60
CA LEU A 219 -13.12 -0.32 7.89
C LEU A 219 -13.61 0.75 8.89
N ARG A 220 -13.59 2.03 8.49
CA ARG A 220 -14.05 3.14 9.34
C ARG A 220 -15.51 2.98 9.73
N THR A 221 -16.39 2.61 8.79
CA THR A 221 -17.82 2.37 9.06
C THR A 221 -18.02 1.18 9.99
N THR A 222 -17.22 0.11 9.86
CA THR A 222 -17.25 -1.04 10.77
C THR A 222 -16.84 -0.65 12.19
N VAL A 223 -15.82 0.19 12.34
CA VAL A 223 -15.41 0.71 13.65
C VAL A 223 -16.50 1.57 14.29
N VAL A 224 -17.13 2.47 13.51
CA VAL A 224 -18.28 3.25 13.99
C VAL A 224 -19.42 2.32 14.43
N ALA A 225 -19.75 1.31 13.63
CA ALA A 225 -20.80 0.36 13.95
C ALA A 225 -20.52 -0.43 15.23
N LEU A 226 -19.27 -0.84 15.44
CA LEU A 226 -18.82 -1.53 16.65
C LEU A 226 -18.94 -0.62 17.89
N VAL A 227 -18.52 0.64 17.80
CA VAL A 227 -18.67 1.60 18.90
C VAL A 227 -20.14 1.76 19.29
N LEU A 228 -21.03 1.90 18.31
CA LEU A 228 -22.47 1.99 18.55
C LEU A 228 -23.02 0.69 19.20
N ALA A 229 -22.58 -0.48 18.75
CA ALA A 229 -22.95 -1.77 19.34
C ALA A 229 -22.47 -1.92 20.80
N VAL A 230 -21.26 -1.45 21.12
CA VAL A 230 -20.73 -1.49 22.49
C VAL A 230 -21.48 -0.54 23.41
N ILE A 231 -21.75 0.70 22.96
CA ILE A 231 -22.51 1.68 23.76
C ILE A 231 -23.94 1.17 24.00
N THR A 232 -24.57 0.56 22.99
CA THR A 232 -25.91 -0.05 23.14
C THR A 232 -25.88 -1.27 24.05
N ALA A 233 -24.85 -2.13 23.98
CA ALA A 233 -24.68 -3.24 24.92
C ALA A 233 -24.54 -2.76 26.37
N ILE A 234 -23.70 -1.74 26.62
CA ILE A 234 -23.53 -1.16 27.95
C ILE A 234 -24.86 -0.56 28.45
N SER A 235 -25.55 0.20 27.59
CA SER A 235 -26.85 0.81 27.92
C SER A 235 -27.92 -0.25 28.23
N PHE A 236 -27.92 -1.35 27.46
CA PHE A 236 -28.82 -2.48 27.66
C PHE A 236 -28.54 -3.24 28.95
N VAL A 237 -27.26 -3.46 29.28
CA VAL A 237 -26.85 -4.07 30.55
C VAL A 237 -27.26 -3.19 31.73
N ILE A 238 -27.03 -1.87 31.65
CA ILE A 238 -27.47 -0.94 32.69
C ILE A 238 -28.99 -0.98 32.85
N TRP A 239 -29.73 -0.99 31.74
CA TRP A 239 -31.19 -1.08 31.72
C TRP A 239 -31.71 -2.38 32.37
N PHE A 240 -31.01 -3.50 32.13
CA PHE A 240 -31.36 -4.81 32.68
C PHE A 240 -31.00 -4.95 34.16
N LEU A 241 -29.82 -4.47 34.58
CA LEU A 241 -29.27 -4.65 35.93
C LEU A 241 -29.86 -3.72 37.00
N GLN A 242 -30.77 -2.81 36.67
CA GLN A 242 -31.30 -1.86 37.66
C GLN A 242 -32.04 -2.58 38.80
N PRO A 243 -31.56 -2.46 40.06
CA PRO A 243 -32.16 -3.14 41.21
C PRO A 243 -33.54 -2.56 41.53
N GLY A 244 -34.46 -3.44 41.97
CA GLY A 244 -35.88 -3.12 42.22
C GLY A 244 -36.18 -1.96 43.18
N LYS A 245 -35.16 -1.41 43.87
CA LYS A 245 -35.26 -0.31 44.84
C LYS A 245 -35.03 1.10 44.22
N HIS A 246 -34.39 1.19 43.06
CA HIS A 246 -34.20 2.40 42.25
C HIS A 246 -34.82 2.22 40.86
N ARG A 247 -36.03 1.62 40.78
CA ARG A 247 -36.75 1.54 39.51
C ARG A 247 -36.91 2.95 38.95
N LEU A 248 -36.16 3.30 37.90
CA LEU A 248 -36.65 4.28 36.93
C LEU A 248 -38.08 3.83 36.63
N GLY A 249 -39.06 4.70 36.93
CA GLY A 249 -40.48 4.35 36.87
C GLY A 249 -40.81 3.67 35.55
N LYS A 250 -41.86 2.83 35.51
CA LYS A 250 -42.32 2.15 34.27
C LYS A 250 -42.26 3.07 33.04
N GLU A 251 -42.61 4.34 33.24
CA GLU A 251 -42.53 5.40 32.24
C GLU A 251 -41.12 5.65 31.70
N ALA A 252 -40.12 5.88 32.56
CA ALA A 252 -38.75 6.12 32.11
C ALA A 252 -38.12 4.91 31.39
N ARG A 253 -38.56 3.68 31.73
CA ARG A 253 -38.17 2.46 31.00
C ARG A 253 -38.69 2.48 29.56
N THR A 254 -39.90 2.98 29.32
CA THR A 254 -40.51 3.13 27.99
C THR A 254 -39.80 4.16 27.11
N TRP A 255 -39.18 5.18 27.72
CA TRP A 255 -38.48 6.26 26.98
C TRP A 255 -37.02 5.94 26.63
N LEU A 256 -36.37 5.07 27.39
CA LEU A 256 -34.98 4.66 27.14
C LEU A 256 -34.85 3.53 26.11
N THR A 257 -35.90 2.74 25.88
CA THR A 257 -35.89 1.63 24.92
C THR A 257 -35.77 2.08 23.44
N PRO A 258 -36.53 3.09 22.96
CA PRO A 258 -36.44 3.56 21.56
C PRO A 258 -35.04 4.02 21.11
N PRO A 259 -34.27 4.84 21.87
CA PRO A 259 -32.94 5.25 21.42
C PRO A 259 -31.94 4.09 21.42
N ILE A 260 -32.06 3.11 22.33
CA ILE A 260 -31.19 1.92 22.33
C ILE A 260 -31.44 1.08 21.07
N ILE A 261 -32.71 0.83 20.72
CA ILE A 261 -33.07 0.10 19.50
C ILE A 261 -32.65 0.89 18.25
N GLY A 262 -32.81 2.21 18.25
CA GLY A 262 -32.39 3.07 17.14
C GLY A 262 -30.87 3.02 16.88
N LEU A 263 -30.06 3.15 17.93
CA LEU A 263 -28.59 3.03 17.82
C LEU A 263 -28.16 1.64 17.35
N LEU A 264 -28.85 0.59 17.80
CA LEU A 264 -28.60 -0.79 17.35
C LEU A 264 -28.96 -0.98 15.86
N GLY A 265 -30.05 -0.38 15.40
CA GLY A 265 -30.44 -0.38 13.99
C GLY A 265 -29.43 0.36 13.10
N ILE A 266 -28.92 1.51 13.53
CA ILE A 266 -27.85 2.23 12.83
C ILE A 266 -26.58 1.38 12.75
N SER A 267 -26.20 0.73 13.85
CA SER A 267 -25.06 -0.20 13.89
C SER A 267 -25.23 -1.34 12.87
N CYS A 268 -26.39 -1.99 12.83
CA CYS A 268 -26.70 -3.04 11.85
C CYS A 268 -26.59 -2.53 10.40
N LEU A 269 -27.16 -1.37 10.10
CA LEU A 269 -27.12 -0.79 8.75
C LEU A 269 -25.68 -0.50 8.30
N LEU A 270 -24.86 0.06 9.19
CA LEU A 270 -23.44 0.32 8.89
C LEU A 270 -22.67 -0.97 8.63
N LEU A 271 -22.91 -2.05 9.40
CA LEU A 271 -22.30 -3.35 9.16
C LEU A 271 -22.74 -3.96 7.83
N PHE A 272 -24.02 -3.80 7.46
CA PHE A 272 -24.53 -4.22 6.16
C PHE A 272 -23.84 -3.46 5.01
N VAL A 273 -23.70 -2.15 5.14
CA VAL A 273 -22.98 -1.33 4.14
C VAL A 273 -21.52 -1.75 4.03
N SER A 274 -20.82 -1.93 5.15
CA SER A 274 -19.44 -2.42 5.18
C SER A 274 -19.28 -3.78 4.52
N SER A 275 -20.23 -4.70 4.75
CA SER A 275 -20.18 -6.05 4.20
C SER A 275 -20.41 -6.08 2.69
N VAL A 276 -21.31 -5.23 2.18
CA VAL A 276 -21.53 -5.06 0.74
C VAL A 276 -20.28 -4.52 0.06
N ILE A 277 -19.64 -3.50 0.63
CA ILE A 277 -18.39 -2.95 0.10
C ILE A 277 -17.30 -4.03 0.07
N TRP A 278 -17.16 -4.82 1.15
CA TRP A 278 -16.22 -5.93 1.20
C TRP A 278 -16.49 -6.94 0.07
N MET A 279 -17.74 -7.37 -0.10
CA MET A 279 -18.10 -8.38 -1.10
C MET A 279 -17.89 -7.91 -2.54
N GLN A 280 -17.96 -6.60 -2.79
CA GLN A 280 -17.69 -6.03 -4.10
C GLN A 280 -16.19 -6.04 -4.45
N GLU A 281 -15.32 -5.87 -3.46
CA GLU A 281 -13.87 -5.78 -3.66
C GLU A 281 -13.19 -7.16 -3.61
N GLU A 282 -13.51 -7.98 -2.60
CA GLU A 282 -12.84 -9.27 -2.35
C GLU A 282 -13.69 -10.49 -2.78
N GLY A 283 -14.96 -10.27 -3.13
CA GLY A 283 -15.89 -11.31 -3.56
C GLY A 283 -16.83 -11.83 -2.45
N PRO A 284 -17.79 -12.70 -2.81
CA PRO A 284 -18.85 -13.13 -1.91
C PRO A 284 -18.35 -14.08 -0.81
N SER A 285 -18.87 -13.91 0.41
CA SER A 285 -18.60 -14.78 1.56
C SER A 285 -19.89 -15.26 2.21
N ALA A 286 -19.98 -16.55 2.53
CA ALA A 286 -21.18 -17.15 3.12
C ALA A 286 -21.58 -16.49 4.45
N ALA A 287 -20.60 -16.11 5.29
CA ALA A 287 -20.85 -15.43 6.56
C ALA A 287 -21.47 -14.04 6.37
N PHE A 288 -21.09 -13.34 5.30
CA PHE A 288 -21.53 -11.98 4.99
C PHE A 288 -22.94 -12.01 4.40
N ILE A 289 -23.22 -12.98 3.54
CA ILE A 289 -24.56 -13.26 3.02
C ILE A 289 -25.52 -13.60 4.17
N LEU A 290 -25.10 -14.47 5.09
CA LEU A 290 -25.91 -14.84 6.24
C LEU A 290 -26.23 -13.63 7.15
N HIS A 291 -25.24 -12.77 7.39
CA HIS A 291 -25.47 -11.52 8.13
C HIS A 291 -26.43 -10.58 7.38
N GLY A 292 -26.33 -10.48 6.06
CA GLY A 292 -27.27 -9.73 5.22
C GLY A 292 -28.70 -10.26 5.30
N LEU A 293 -28.89 -11.59 5.23
CA LEU A 293 -30.20 -12.21 5.40
C LEU A 293 -30.78 -11.97 6.80
N TYR A 294 -29.94 -12.05 7.83
CA TYR A 294 -30.33 -11.73 9.20
C TYR A 294 -30.79 -10.27 9.32
N PHE A 295 -30.04 -9.32 8.74
CA PHE A 295 -30.40 -7.91 8.72
C PHE A 295 -31.75 -7.67 8.02
N LEU A 296 -31.97 -8.27 6.85
CA LEU A 296 -33.24 -8.18 6.13
C LEU A 296 -34.40 -8.75 6.96
N ALA A 297 -34.20 -9.91 7.58
CA ALA A 297 -35.21 -10.49 8.47
C ALA A 297 -35.53 -9.56 9.67
N ALA A 298 -34.51 -8.95 10.27
CA ALA A 298 -34.68 -7.99 11.38
C ALA A 298 -35.41 -6.71 10.95
N VAL A 299 -35.12 -6.17 9.76
CA VAL A 299 -35.85 -5.02 9.22
C VAL A 299 -37.30 -5.39 8.91
N MET A 300 -37.53 -6.55 8.29
CA MET A 300 -38.88 -7.03 7.98
C MET A 300 -39.70 -7.25 9.25
N THR A 301 -39.13 -7.81 10.32
CA THR A 301 -39.86 -7.95 11.60
C THR A 301 -40.19 -6.59 12.21
N VAL A 302 -39.28 -5.62 12.18
CA VAL A 302 -39.51 -4.26 12.69
C VAL A 302 -40.56 -3.49 11.88
N VAL A 303 -40.64 -3.69 10.56
CA VAL A 303 -41.62 -3.04 9.68
C VAL A 303 -42.99 -3.75 9.68
N LEU A 304 -43.00 -5.08 9.71
CA LEU A 304 -44.24 -5.88 9.76
C LEU A 304 -44.94 -5.77 11.11
N PHE A 305 -44.20 -5.64 12.22
CA PHE A 305 -44.76 -5.53 13.56
C PHE A 305 -45.79 -4.38 13.70
N PRO A 306 -45.50 -3.12 13.29
CA PRO A 306 -46.48 -2.04 13.34
C PRO A 306 -47.64 -2.25 12.35
N MET A 307 -47.40 -2.79 11.16
CA MET A 307 -48.46 -3.07 10.17
C MET A 307 -49.45 -4.14 10.64
N ILE A 308 -48.95 -5.18 11.32
CA ILE A 308 -49.79 -6.23 11.94
C ILE A 308 -50.54 -5.66 13.16
N SER A 309 -49.90 -4.74 13.89
CA SER A 309 -50.48 -4.10 15.08
C SER A 309 -51.60 -3.10 14.77
N GLN A 310 -51.64 -2.53 13.56
CA GLN A 310 -52.76 -1.70 13.08
C GLN A 310 -53.96 -2.52 12.61
N CYS A 311 -53.77 -3.78 12.23
CA CYS A 311 -54.83 -4.69 11.79
C CYS A 311 -55.54 -5.44 12.94
N ARG A 312 -55.11 -5.31 14.19
CA ARG A 312 -55.84 -5.81 15.37
C ARG A 312 -55.94 -4.72 16.44
N PRO A 313 -57.09 -4.56 17.12
CA PRO A 313 -57.15 -3.69 18.29
C PRO A 313 -56.14 -4.19 19.32
N LEU A 314 -55.22 -3.32 19.71
CA LEU A 314 -54.03 -3.58 20.54
C LEU A 314 -54.36 -3.86 22.02
N ASN A 315 -55.45 -4.58 22.30
CA ASN A 315 -55.94 -4.89 23.66
C ASN A 315 -55.74 -6.35 24.08
N GLN A 316 -54.99 -7.16 23.31
CA GLN A 316 -54.80 -8.59 23.62
C GLN A 316 -53.34 -9.08 23.57
N CYS A 317 -52.35 -8.19 23.66
CA CYS A 317 -51.01 -8.62 24.05
C CYS A 317 -50.81 -8.32 25.54
N PRO A 318 -50.55 -9.32 26.40
CA PRO A 318 -50.11 -9.04 27.76
C PRO A 318 -48.83 -8.21 27.68
N ALA A 319 -48.80 -7.02 28.28
CA ALA A 319 -47.63 -6.14 28.26
C ALA A 319 -46.32 -6.86 28.69
N GLN A 320 -46.47 -7.91 29.50
CA GLN A 320 -45.37 -8.73 30.03
C GLN A 320 -44.71 -9.67 29.00
N THR A 321 -45.44 -10.14 27.98
CA THR A 321 -44.88 -11.01 26.93
C THR A 321 -44.16 -10.22 25.83
N CYS A 322 -44.60 -9.00 25.51
CA CYS A 322 -43.90 -8.13 24.55
C CYS A 322 -42.52 -7.67 25.05
N ASP A 323 -42.41 -7.31 26.34
CA ASP A 323 -41.14 -6.87 26.94
C ASP A 323 -40.07 -7.97 26.87
N HIS A 324 -40.44 -9.23 27.09
CA HIS A 324 -39.52 -10.36 27.08
C HIS A 324 -39.03 -10.71 25.66
N VAL A 325 -39.88 -10.55 24.65
CA VAL A 325 -39.53 -10.78 23.24
C VAL A 325 -38.58 -9.69 22.73
N ILE A 326 -38.84 -8.42 23.07
CA ILE A 326 -37.95 -7.30 22.71
C ILE A 326 -36.57 -7.50 23.35
N LEU A 327 -36.53 -7.83 24.64
CA LEU A 327 -35.28 -8.10 25.38
C LEU A 327 -34.43 -9.19 24.72
N CYS A 328 -35.02 -10.35 24.40
CA CYS A 328 -34.30 -11.45 23.76
C CYS A 328 -33.85 -11.08 22.34
N SER A 329 -34.68 -10.39 21.57
CA SER A 329 -34.34 -9.95 20.22
C SER A 329 -33.18 -8.96 20.21
N THR A 330 -33.18 -7.97 21.11
CA THR A 330 -32.08 -7.00 21.23
C THR A 330 -30.77 -7.65 21.66
N ALA A 331 -30.82 -8.61 22.60
CA ALA A 331 -29.64 -9.33 23.05
C ALA A 331 -29.01 -10.17 21.93
N MET A 332 -29.83 -10.89 21.16
CA MET A 332 -29.36 -11.67 20.00
C MET A 332 -28.75 -10.78 18.92
N THR A 333 -29.40 -9.64 18.62
CA THR A 333 -28.91 -8.69 17.61
C THR A 333 -27.56 -8.08 18.02
N LEU A 334 -27.39 -7.73 19.29
CA LEU A 334 -26.11 -7.28 19.84
C LEU A 334 -25.01 -8.33 19.68
N ALA A 335 -25.30 -9.58 20.05
CA ALA A 335 -24.34 -10.68 19.93
C ALA A 335 -23.90 -10.91 18.47
N VAL A 336 -24.85 -10.89 17.53
CA VAL A 336 -24.58 -11.03 16.09
C VAL A 336 -23.75 -9.86 15.56
N ASN A 337 -24.11 -8.61 15.89
CA ASN A 337 -23.37 -7.42 15.44
C ASN A 337 -21.94 -7.39 15.97
N LEU A 338 -21.73 -7.68 17.26
CA LEU A 338 -20.39 -7.71 17.85
C LEU A 338 -19.54 -8.80 17.19
N SER A 339 -20.08 -10.00 17.02
CA SER A 339 -19.38 -11.12 16.38
C SER A 339 -19.02 -10.80 14.93
N PHE A 340 -19.96 -10.22 14.17
CA PHE A 340 -19.74 -9.86 12.77
C PHE A 340 -18.75 -8.68 12.62
N SER A 341 -18.79 -7.70 13.52
CA SER A 341 -17.80 -6.62 13.57
C SER A 341 -16.39 -7.16 13.78
N CYS A 342 -16.22 -8.10 14.72
CA CYS A 342 -14.94 -8.77 14.95
C CYS A 342 -14.47 -9.55 13.73
N LEU A 343 -15.37 -10.27 13.04
CA LEU A 343 -15.06 -10.99 11.82
C LEU A 343 -14.56 -10.04 10.70
N LEU A 344 -15.28 -8.94 10.46
CA LEU A 344 -14.89 -7.91 9.50
C LEU A 344 -13.53 -7.31 9.84
N LEU A 345 -13.32 -6.90 11.10
CA LEU A 345 -12.05 -6.35 11.57
C LEU A 345 -10.89 -7.34 11.41
N HIS A 346 -11.13 -8.63 11.69
CA HIS A 346 -10.14 -9.67 11.47
C HIS A 346 -9.75 -9.77 9.99
N ASN A 347 -10.73 -9.74 9.09
CA ASN A 347 -10.45 -9.78 7.66
C ASN A 347 -9.71 -8.53 7.15
N PHE A 348 -10.07 -7.32 7.62
CA PHE A 348 -9.31 -6.10 7.33
C PHE A 348 -7.87 -6.20 7.86
N TYR A 349 -7.69 -6.74 9.07
CA TYR A 349 -6.38 -6.93 9.68
C TYR A 349 -5.51 -7.89 8.85
N GLN A 350 -6.08 -9.01 8.36
CA GLN A 350 -5.36 -9.96 7.50
C GLN A 350 -4.84 -9.32 6.20
N ILE A 351 -5.63 -8.45 5.56
CA ILE A 351 -5.17 -7.70 4.38
C ILE A 351 -4.04 -6.74 4.75
N HIS A 352 -4.20 -6.01 5.87
CA HIS A 352 -3.20 -5.07 6.34
C HIS A 352 -1.88 -5.75 6.70
N GLU A 353 -1.91 -6.91 7.36
CA GLU A 353 -0.71 -7.67 7.75
C GLU A 353 0.12 -8.13 6.55
N ARG A 354 -0.54 -8.45 5.43
CA ARG A 354 0.10 -8.79 4.16
C ARG A 354 0.62 -7.57 3.39
N SER A 355 0.32 -6.36 3.84
CA SER A 355 0.62 -5.11 3.16
C SER A 355 1.73 -4.34 3.87
N CYS A 356 2.29 -3.35 3.16
CA CYS A 356 3.34 -2.47 3.71
C CYS A 356 2.87 -1.02 3.85
N SER A 357 1.59 -0.79 3.62
CA SER A 357 0.97 0.53 3.80
C SER A 357 0.84 0.87 5.28
N GLU A 358 0.79 2.16 5.58
CA GLU A 358 0.51 2.63 6.94
C GLU A 358 -0.88 2.18 7.41
N PRO A 359 -1.05 1.94 8.72
CA PRO A 359 -2.35 1.60 9.28
C PRO A 359 -3.34 2.75 9.09
N VAL A 360 -4.60 2.39 8.82
CA VAL A 360 -5.67 3.38 8.71
C VAL A 360 -5.96 3.94 10.09
N ASP A 361 -5.80 5.26 10.26
CA ASP A 361 -6.25 5.94 11.47
C ASP A 361 -7.79 5.94 11.54
N VAL A 362 -8.29 5.38 12.65
CA VAL A 362 -9.71 5.26 12.99
C VAL A 362 -10.09 6.06 14.23
N THR A 363 -9.14 6.76 14.86
CA THR A 363 -9.35 7.50 16.12
C THR A 363 -10.46 8.53 16.01
N ALA A 364 -10.44 9.36 14.96
CA ALA A 364 -11.47 10.35 14.71
C ALA A 364 -12.85 9.71 14.50
N SER A 365 -12.92 8.58 13.79
CA SER A 365 -14.17 7.83 13.60
C SER A 365 -14.73 7.31 14.92
N CYS A 366 -13.87 6.79 15.81
CA CYS A 366 -14.27 6.38 17.16
C CYS A 366 -14.82 7.56 17.98
N VAL A 367 -14.10 8.68 18.03
CA VAL A 367 -14.48 9.86 18.82
C VAL A 367 -15.82 10.42 18.35
N LEU A 368 -15.99 10.58 17.04
CA LEU A 368 -17.24 11.06 16.45
C LEU A 368 -18.42 10.13 16.76
N ALA A 369 -18.22 8.82 16.69
CA ALA A 369 -19.26 7.83 17.01
C ALA A 369 -19.69 7.89 18.49
N VAL A 370 -18.72 7.98 19.40
CA VAL A 370 -19.00 8.12 20.84
C VAL A 370 -19.76 9.41 21.12
N LEU A 371 -19.30 10.54 20.59
CA LEU A 371 -19.97 11.84 20.79
C LEU A 371 -21.40 11.83 20.23
N ALA A 372 -21.61 11.31 19.02
CA ALA A 372 -22.93 11.22 18.42
C ALA A 372 -23.89 10.34 19.25
N ALA A 373 -23.43 9.18 19.72
CA ALA A 373 -24.23 8.29 20.55
C ALA A 373 -24.60 8.92 21.90
N LEU A 374 -23.62 9.56 22.57
CA LEU A 374 -23.86 10.26 23.84
C LEU A 374 -24.84 11.42 23.68
N LEU A 375 -24.71 12.21 22.60
CA LEU A 375 -25.64 13.30 22.31
C LEU A 375 -27.06 12.80 22.07
N LEU A 376 -27.23 11.70 21.34
CA LEU A 376 -28.55 11.07 21.10
C LEU A 376 -29.19 10.55 22.39
N LEU A 377 -28.41 9.90 23.25
CA LEU A 377 -28.87 9.44 24.55
C LEU A 377 -29.23 10.62 25.47
N LEU A 378 -28.40 11.67 25.49
CA LEU A 378 -28.63 12.87 26.29
C LEU A 378 -29.88 13.64 25.83
N PHE A 379 -30.05 13.82 24.52
CA PHE A 379 -31.23 14.46 23.95
C PHE A 379 -32.50 13.70 24.32
N SER A 380 -32.47 12.36 24.27
CA SER A 380 -33.61 11.52 24.66
C SER A 380 -33.96 11.68 26.15
N LEU A 381 -32.95 11.77 27.02
CA LEU A 381 -33.13 12.02 28.46
C LEU A 381 -33.69 13.42 28.74
N LEU A 382 -33.20 14.45 28.05
CA LEU A 382 -33.68 15.83 28.20
C LEU A 382 -35.12 15.98 27.68
N TYR A 383 -35.44 15.34 26.55
CA TYR A 383 -36.79 15.30 26.02
C TYR A 383 -37.76 14.65 27.01
N HIS A 384 -37.35 13.55 27.64
CA HIS A 384 -38.11 12.91 28.70
C HIS A 384 -38.34 13.84 29.89
N LYS A 385 -37.28 14.48 30.39
CA LYS A 385 -37.38 15.44 31.52
C LYS A 385 -38.39 16.54 31.22
N LYS A 386 -38.29 17.17 30.04
CA LYS A 386 -39.23 18.22 29.60
C LYS A 386 -40.67 17.72 29.52
N LYS A 387 -40.89 16.50 29.03
CA LYS A 387 -42.24 15.91 28.93
C LYS A 387 -42.83 15.59 30.32
N MET A 388 -42.03 15.10 31.25
CA MET A 388 -42.41 14.88 32.65
C MET A 388 -42.76 16.19 33.37
N ASP A 389 -41.96 17.24 33.17
CA ASP A 389 -42.25 18.56 33.73
C ASP A 389 -43.59 19.11 33.18
N ALA A 390 -43.85 18.93 31.87
CA ALA A 390 -45.11 19.35 31.23
C ALA A 390 -46.34 18.55 31.69
N SER A 391 -46.23 17.24 31.93
CA SER A 391 -47.32 16.40 32.42
C SER A 391 -47.67 16.69 33.89
N THR A 392 -46.66 17.01 34.70
CA THR A 392 -46.84 17.40 36.12
C THR A 392 -47.54 18.76 36.24
N GLN A 393 -47.24 19.68 35.32
CA GLN A 393 -47.86 21.01 35.29
C GLN A 393 -49.35 20.93 34.92
N THR A 394 -49.71 20.09 33.93
CA THR A 394 -51.10 19.87 33.47
C THR A 394 -51.98 19.17 34.52
N THR A 395 -51.44 18.22 35.28
CA THR A 395 -52.17 17.59 36.41
C THR A 395 -52.41 18.58 37.57
N SER A 396 -51.49 19.51 37.83
CA SER A 396 -51.66 20.54 38.86
C SER A 396 -52.72 21.60 38.51
N THR A 397 -52.87 21.97 37.24
CA THR A 397 -53.90 22.91 36.77
C THR A 397 -55.30 22.29 36.84
N HIS A 398 -55.44 21.00 36.51
CA HIS A 398 -56.74 20.33 36.59
C HIS A 398 -57.17 20.06 38.05
N GLY A 399 -56.20 19.78 38.94
CA GLY A 399 -56.45 19.69 40.38
C GLY A 399 -56.90 21.02 41.02
N LYS A 400 -56.45 22.17 40.49
CA LYS A 400 -56.91 23.50 40.96
C LYS A 400 -58.31 23.88 40.43
N GLU A 401 -58.69 23.45 39.22
CA GLU A 401 -60.04 23.67 38.69
C GLU A 401 -61.12 22.85 39.42
N ASP A 402 -60.84 21.60 39.78
CA ASP A 402 -61.79 20.78 40.54
C ASP A 402 -61.93 21.24 42.00
N GLN A 403 -60.88 21.81 42.59
CA GLN A 403 -60.93 22.35 43.96
C GLN A 403 -61.65 23.71 44.01
N GLY A 404 -61.54 24.54 42.97
CA GLY A 404 -62.35 25.76 42.80
C GLY A 404 -63.84 25.47 42.56
N ARG A 405 -64.16 24.42 41.79
CA ARG A 405 -65.55 24.02 41.50
C ARG A 405 -66.28 23.41 42.71
N ASN A 406 -65.56 22.78 43.65
CA ASN A 406 -66.14 22.27 44.89
C ASN A 406 -66.38 23.37 45.95
N GLN A 407 -65.53 24.40 46.05
CA GLN A 407 -65.76 25.54 46.94
C GLN A 407 -66.96 26.40 46.53
N ASP A 408 -67.23 26.55 45.23
CA ASP A 408 -68.42 27.27 44.73
C ASP A 408 -69.74 26.51 44.97
N LYS A 409 -69.69 25.18 45.19
CA LYS A 409 -70.87 24.38 45.55
C LYS A 409 -71.19 24.41 47.05
N GLU A 410 -70.19 24.48 47.94
CA GLU A 410 -70.41 24.65 49.38
C GLU A 410 -70.85 26.07 49.77
N SER A 411 -70.41 27.09 49.02
CA SER A 411 -70.85 28.48 49.20
C SER A 411 -72.34 28.70 48.85
N LYS A 412 -72.90 27.92 47.93
CA LYS A 412 -74.31 28.03 47.50
C LYS A 412 -75.32 27.22 48.33
N LEU A 413 -74.89 26.37 49.26
CA LEU A 413 -75.78 25.54 50.08
C LEU A 413 -75.98 26.05 51.51
N SER A 414 -75.32 27.15 51.90
CA SER A 414 -75.35 27.70 53.27
C SER A 414 -76.19 28.98 53.44
N LEU A 415 -76.97 29.39 52.42
CA LEU A 415 -77.93 30.50 52.51
C LEU A 415 -79.38 30.04 52.26
N GLN A 416 -79.95 29.26 53.19
CA GLN A 416 -81.41 29.09 53.27
C GLN A 416 -81.88 28.71 54.70
N HIS A 417 -82.01 29.73 55.58
CA HIS A 417 -82.90 29.87 56.77
C HIS A 417 -82.89 28.79 57.90
N PRO A 418 -83.50 28.98 59.11
CA PRO A 418 -84.54 29.96 59.54
C PRO A 418 -84.30 30.68 60.89
N GLY A 419 -85.17 31.64 61.22
CA GLY A 419 -85.31 32.24 62.54
C GLY A 419 -86.76 32.68 62.78
N ASP A 420 -87.42 31.91 63.64
CA ASP A 420 -88.65 32.07 64.45
C ASP A 420 -89.54 33.32 64.33
N ASP A 421 -90.86 33.12 64.29
CA ASP A 421 -91.69 33.43 65.47
C ASP A 421 -93.14 32.89 65.42
N ILE A 422 -93.68 32.75 66.63
CA ILE A 422 -94.88 32.07 67.12
C ILE A 422 -96.21 32.82 66.81
N ALA A 423 -97.31 32.08 66.59
CA ALA A 423 -98.57 32.14 67.38
C ALA A 423 -99.85 31.74 66.62
N GLN A 424 -100.68 30.96 67.33
CA GLN A 424 -102.15 30.95 67.36
C GLN A 424 -102.98 30.14 66.33
N GLU A 425 -103.48 29.00 66.84
CA GLU A 425 -104.87 28.50 66.71
C GLU A 425 -105.93 29.58 67.10
N PRO A 426 -107.27 29.38 66.93
CA PRO A 426 -108.00 28.14 66.56
C PRO A 426 -109.09 28.32 65.47
N GLY A 427 -109.69 27.20 65.05
CA GLY A 427 -110.93 27.16 64.28
C GLY A 427 -111.18 25.83 63.60
#